data_AF-A0A2V9QXF2-F1
#
_entry.id   AF-A0A2V9QXF2-F1
#
_cell.length_a   1.000
_cell.length_b   1.000
_cell.length_c   1.000
_cell.angle_alpha   90.00
_cell.angle_beta   90.00
_cell.angle_gamma   90.00
#
_symmetry.space_group_name_H-M   'P 1'
#
loop_
_entity.id
_entity.type
_entity.pdbx_description
1 polymer ?
#
loop_
_entity_poly.entity_id
_entity_poly.type
_entity_poly.pdbx_seq_one_letter_code
_entity_poly.pdbx_strand_id
1 'polypeptide(L)'
;MNEYPHVQVMFNEPSAELSTSSLESAPAYIDGVNPDFWLYRARTIALLKRYLRISIEVGRLPSILGRELFRSKVTSYRMSSFEDAVIFVHDVEQALDQLQLFPRQIIAAVLFQEYTQEQAAEVLHCGRRTIAREFPIALD
;
A
#
# COMPACT_ATOMS: atom_id res chain seq x y z
N MET A 1 50.46 -43.90 26.99
CA MET A 1 49.43 -43.98 28.03
C MET A 1 48.25 -43.11 27.60
N ASN A 2 47.00 -43.54 27.48
CA ASN A 2 46.30 -44.83 27.55
C ASN A 2 45.12 -44.68 26.56
N GLU A 3 44.95 -45.65 25.66
CA GLU A 3 43.80 -46.59 25.61
C GLU A 3 42.51 -46.01 25.01
N TYR A 4 42.18 -46.53 23.82
CA TYR A 4 40.82 -46.65 23.30
C TYR A 4 39.97 -47.52 24.26
N PRO A 5 38.63 -47.48 24.17
CA PRO A 5 38.02 -48.56 23.40
C PRO A 5 36.88 -48.12 22.48
N HIS A 6 36.96 -48.64 21.27
CA HIS A 6 35.82 -49.07 20.48
C HIS A 6 34.89 -49.97 21.31
N VAL A 7 33.58 -49.72 21.25
CA VAL A 7 32.61 -50.81 21.14
C VAL A 7 31.63 -50.47 20.02
N GLN A 8 31.42 -51.50 19.22
CA GLN A 8 30.88 -51.55 17.88
C GLN A 8 29.48 -52.17 17.92
N VAL A 9 28.70 -51.87 16.88
CA VAL A 9 27.55 -52.62 16.33
C VAL A 9 26.23 -52.56 17.11
N MET A 10 25.22 -51.94 16.49
CA MET A 10 24.14 -52.73 15.91
C MET A 10 23.28 -51.90 14.94
N PHE A 11 23.44 -52.27 13.66
CA PHE A 11 22.42 -52.32 12.62
C PHE A 11 21.01 -51.85 13.01
N ASN A 12 20.55 -50.77 12.36
CA ASN A 12 19.23 -50.73 11.76
C ASN A 12 19.21 -49.63 10.66
N GLU A 13 19.30 -50.02 9.39
CA GLU A 13 18.64 -49.26 8.32
C GLU A 13 17.14 -49.58 8.42
N PRO A 14 16.24 -48.60 8.34
CA PRO A 14 15.67 -48.36 7.04
C PRO A 14 15.42 -46.89 6.72
N SER A 15 15.78 -46.53 5.49
CA SER A 15 14.96 -45.80 4.51
C SER A 15 14.09 -44.63 5.01
N ALA A 16 14.51 -43.44 4.57
CA ALA A 16 13.68 -42.36 4.04
C ALA A 16 12.55 -41.82 4.92
N GLU A 17 12.81 -40.68 5.58
CA GLU A 17 11.91 -39.52 5.48
C GLU A 17 12.73 -38.22 5.43
N LEU A 18 12.60 -37.54 4.29
CA LEU A 18 13.08 -36.19 4.04
C LEU A 18 12.22 -35.23 4.88
N SER A 19 12.80 -34.63 5.90
CA SER A 19 12.22 -33.47 6.59
C SER A 19 13.34 -32.57 7.07
N THR A 20 13.87 -31.77 6.14
CA THR A 20 14.82 -30.71 6.44
C THR A 20 14.07 -29.59 7.16
N SER A 21 13.88 -29.75 8.46
CA SER A 21 13.41 -28.74 9.39
C SER A 21 14.54 -27.75 9.70
N SER A 22 14.80 -26.84 8.76
CA SER A 22 15.58 -25.63 9.01
C SER A 22 15.05 -24.56 8.06
N LEU A 23 13.87 -24.01 8.35
CA LEU A 23 13.48 -22.72 7.80
C LEU A 23 14.39 -21.69 8.44
N GLU A 24 15.53 -21.49 7.78
CA GLU A 24 16.34 -20.29 7.85
C GLU A 24 15.38 -19.10 7.88
N SER A 25 15.31 -18.40 9.02
CA SER A 25 14.47 -17.22 9.13
C SER A 25 15.04 -16.18 8.19
N ALA A 26 14.49 -16.16 6.97
CA ALA A 26 14.70 -15.09 6.02
C ALA A 26 14.55 -13.78 6.78
N PRO A 27 15.50 -12.84 6.64
CA PRO A 27 15.46 -11.60 7.39
C PRO A 27 14.09 -10.97 7.19
N ALA A 28 13.41 -10.68 8.31
CA ALA A 28 12.14 -9.98 8.29
C ALA A 28 12.31 -8.72 7.43
N TYR A 29 11.64 -8.70 6.29
CA TYR A 29 11.67 -7.61 5.33
C TYR A 29 11.08 -6.38 6.01
N ILE A 30 11.95 -5.51 6.53
CA ILE A 30 11.59 -4.19 6.98
C ILE A 30 12.40 -3.21 6.12
N ASP A 31 11.66 -2.35 5.43
CA ASP A 31 12.05 -1.30 4.46
C ASP A 31 12.35 -1.71 3.02
N GLY A 32 11.42 -2.53 2.53
CA GLY A 32 10.95 -2.68 1.16
C GLY A 32 10.38 -1.71 0.12
N VAL A 33 10.95 -0.52 -0.06
CA VAL A 33 10.59 0.33 -1.20
C VAL A 33 11.22 -0.27 -2.46
N ASN A 34 10.43 -0.96 -3.27
CA ASN A 34 10.88 -1.38 -4.59
C ASN A 34 11.23 -0.11 -5.39
N PRO A 35 12.49 0.08 -5.83
CA PRO A 35 12.92 1.30 -6.51
C PRO A 35 12.20 1.54 -7.83
N ASP A 36 11.41 0.59 -8.33
CA ASP A 36 10.64 0.69 -9.57
C ASP A 36 9.20 1.20 -9.38
N PHE A 37 8.73 1.43 -8.15
CA PHE A 37 7.35 1.88 -7.90
C PHE A 37 7.01 3.23 -8.56
N TRP A 38 8.01 4.08 -8.78
CA TRP A 38 7.84 5.34 -9.51
C TRP A 38 7.23 5.15 -10.91
N LEU A 39 7.42 3.98 -11.54
CA LEU A 39 6.85 3.64 -12.85
C LEU A 39 5.32 3.57 -12.81
N TYR A 40 4.73 3.27 -11.64
CA TYR A 40 3.30 3.11 -11.48
C TYR A 40 2.60 4.41 -11.05
N ARG A 41 3.29 5.49 -10.71
CA ARG A 41 2.69 6.74 -10.22
C ARG A 41 1.54 7.24 -11.08
N ALA A 42 1.71 7.25 -12.40
CA ALA A 42 0.65 7.67 -13.33
C ALA A 42 -0.59 6.77 -13.23
N ARG A 43 -0.38 5.45 -13.07
CA ARG A 43 -1.44 4.47 -12.84
C ARG A 43 -2.08 4.65 -11.47
N THR A 44 -1.30 4.88 -10.41
CA THR A 44 -1.79 5.15 -9.05
C THR A 44 -2.67 6.40 -9.05
N ILE A 45 -2.23 7.49 -9.68
CA ILE A 45 -3.02 8.72 -9.83
C ILE A 45 -4.34 8.44 -10.56
N ALA A 46 -4.31 7.68 -11.65
CA ALA A 46 -5.53 7.32 -12.38
C ALA A 46 -6.47 6.45 -11.54
N LEU A 47 -5.93 5.52 -10.76
CA LEU A 47 -6.68 4.66 -9.84
C LEU A 47 -7.32 5.47 -8.72
N LEU A 48 -6.60 6.42 -8.11
CA LEU A 48 -7.13 7.30 -7.07
C LEU A 48 -8.22 8.24 -7.61
N LYS A 49 -8.04 8.79 -8.81
CA LYS A 49 -9.10 9.58 -9.49
C LYS A 49 -10.34 8.73 -9.79
N ARG A 50 -10.16 7.47 -10.21
CA ARG A 50 -11.25 6.52 -10.41
C ARG A 50 -11.96 6.21 -9.08
N TYR A 51 -11.22 6.00 -8.01
CA TYR A 51 -11.75 5.82 -6.66
C TYR A 51 -12.63 7.00 -6.22
N LEU A 52 -12.18 8.24 -6.40
CA LEU A 52 -12.98 9.43 -6.07
C LEU A 52 -14.32 9.45 -6.81
N ARG A 53 -14.33 9.10 -8.09
CA ARG A 53 -15.58 9.06 -8.87
C ARG A 53 -16.53 7.98 -8.36
N ILE A 54 -16.03 6.77 -8.18
CA ILE A 54 -16.86 5.60 -7.86
C ILE A 54 -17.38 5.69 -6.42
N SER A 55 -16.58 6.19 -5.48
CA SER A 55 -17.04 6.42 -4.10
C SER A 55 -18.26 7.35 -4.07
N ILE A 56 -18.24 8.45 -4.81
CA ILE A 56 -19.38 9.37 -4.96
C ILE A 56 -20.60 8.64 -5.56
N GLU A 57 -20.43 7.85 -6.62
CA GLU A 57 -21.51 7.10 -7.27
C GLU A 57 -22.16 6.06 -6.34
N VAL A 58 -21.37 5.39 -5.49
CA VAL A 58 -21.83 4.41 -4.50
C VAL A 58 -22.50 5.08 -3.28
N GLY A 59 -22.46 6.41 -3.19
CA GLY A 59 -23.02 7.17 -2.07
C GLY A 59 -22.13 7.16 -0.82
N ARG A 60 -20.84 6.81 -0.97
CA ARG A 60 -19.85 6.89 0.10
C ARG A 60 -19.01 8.16 -0.10
N LEU A 61 -18.91 8.98 0.93
CA LEU A 61 -17.90 10.05 0.94
C LEU A 61 -16.56 9.38 1.30
N PRO A 62 -15.50 9.55 0.48
CA PRO A 62 -14.16 9.10 0.85
C PRO A 62 -13.82 9.46 2.29
N SER A 63 -13.55 8.46 3.13
CA SER A 63 -13.23 8.65 4.56
C SER A 63 -12.05 9.62 4.76
N ILE A 64 -11.11 9.60 3.81
CA ILE A 64 -9.95 10.48 3.74
C ILE A 64 -10.29 11.99 3.68
N LEU A 65 -11.49 12.34 3.21
CA LEU A 65 -11.91 13.73 3.04
C LEU A 65 -12.69 14.28 4.24
N GLY A 66 -13.25 13.41 5.10
CA GLY A 66 -14.11 13.87 6.19
C GLY A 66 -15.34 14.63 5.70
N ARG A 67 -16.15 15.16 6.62
CA ARG A 67 -17.50 15.71 6.35
C ARG A 67 -17.54 17.00 5.51
N GLU A 68 -16.42 17.52 5.03
CA GLU A 68 -16.39 18.82 4.38
C GLU A 68 -15.51 18.80 3.13
N LEU A 69 -16.06 19.39 2.06
CA LEU A 69 -15.44 19.78 0.80
C LEU A 69 -15.46 18.74 -0.34
N PHE A 70 -16.48 18.83 -1.20
CA PHE A 70 -16.42 18.26 -2.56
C PHE A 70 -16.68 19.33 -3.62
N ARG A 71 -15.68 19.56 -4.46
CA ARG A 71 -15.86 20.07 -5.83
C ARG A 71 -15.37 18.97 -6.76
N SER A 72 -16.26 18.14 -7.30
CA SER A 72 -15.89 17.16 -8.31
C SER A 72 -16.89 17.14 -9.46
N LYS A 73 -16.35 17.08 -10.68
CA LYS A 73 -17.10 17.01 -11.93
C LYS A 73 -17.20 15.55 -12.37
N VAL A 74 -18.41 15.00 -12.30
CA VAL A 74 -18.70 13.61 -12.67
C VAL A 74 -18.80 13.49 -14.20
N THR A 75 -18.12 12.53 -14.81
CA THR A 75 -18.39 12.06 -16.17
C THR A 75 -18.73 10.56 -16.11
N SER A 76 -19.67 10.09 -16.91
CA SER A 76 -20.24 8.73 -16.79
C SER A 76 -19.21 7.61 -16.94
N TYR A 77 -19.40 6.49 -16.21
CA TYR A 77 -18.53 5.31 -16.20
C TYR A 77 -19.34 3.99 -16.32
N ARG A 78 -18.68 2.92 -16.79
CA ARG A 78 -19.24 1.55 -16.88
C ARG A 78 -18.42 0.60 -16.00
N MET A 79 -18.99 0.19 -14.86
CA MET A 79 -18.60 -1.01 -14.10
C MET A 79 -19.55 -2.16 -14.45
N SER A 80 -19.11 -3.41 -14.29
CA SER A 80 -19.89 -4.63 -14.54
C SER A 80 -21.02 -4.84 -13.52
N SER A 81 -20.79 -4.54 -12.23
CA SER A 81 -21.78 -4.66 -11.16
C SER A 81 -21.55 -3.63 -10.04
N PHE A 82 -22.58 -3.43 -9.19
CA PHE A 82 -22.47 -2.60 -7.99
C PHE A 82 -21.52 -3.21 -6.95
N GLU A 83 -21.52 -4.53 -6.81
CA GLU A 83 -20.66 -5.28 -5.89
C GLU A 83 -19.18 -5.01 -6.20
N ASP A 84 -18.80 -5.06 -7.48
CA ASP A 84 -17.43 -4.75 -7.93
C ASP A 84 -17.01 -3.31 -7.57
N ALA A 85 -17.95 -2.36 -7.62
CA ALA A 85 -17.70 -0.97 -7.25
C ALA A 85 -17.48 -0.80 -5.75
N VAL A 86 -18.28 -1.48 -4.93
CA VAL A 86 -18.13 -1.46 -3.46
C VAL A 86 -16.81 -2.10 -3.05
N ILE A 87 -16.47 -3.26 -3.61
CA ILE A 87 -15.20 -3.97 -3.35
C ILE A 87 -14.02 -3.05 -3.71
N PHE A 88 -14.05 -2.48 -4.92
CA PHE A 88 -12.98 -1.56 -5.35
C PHE A 88 -12.83 -0.35 -4.43
N VAL A 89 -13.93 0.29 -4.03
CA VAL A 89 -13.89 1.44 -3.11
C VAL A 89 -13.32 1.02 -1.76
N HIS A 90 -13.76 -0.12 -1.22
CA HIS A 90 -13.30 -0.64 0.05
C HIS A 90 -11.80 -0.98 0.03
N ASP A 91 -11.32 -1.65 -1.01
CA ASP A 91 -9.91 -2.04 -1.11
C ASP A 91 -8.99 -0.82 -1.19
N VAL A 92 -9.39 0.22 -1.94
CA VAL A 92 -8.63 1.47 -2.04
C VAL A 92 -8.70 2.27 -0.75
N GLU A 93 -9.85 2.33 -0.07
CA GLU A 93 -9.97 2.92 1.27
C GLU A 93 -9.01 2.25 2.25
N GLN A 94 -9.01 0.92 2.29
CA GLN A 94 -8.15 0.17 3.20
C GLN A 94 -6.66 0.35 2.90
N ALA A 95 -6.28 0.53 1.64
CA ALA A 95 -4.91 0.86 1.27
C ALA A 95 -4.54 2.29 1.70
N LEU A 96 -5.41 3.27 1.48
CA LEU A 96 -5.21 4.64 1.95
C LEU A 96 -5.16 4.73 3.48
N ASP A 97 -5.89 3.85 4.18
CA ASP A 97 -5.88 3.75 5.63
C ASP A 97 -4.60 3.19 6.23
N GLN A 98 -3.74 2.57 5.42
CA GLN A 98 -2.41 2.11 5.84
C GLN A 98 -1.34 3.20 5.68
N LEU A 99 -1.60 4.26 4.90
CA LEU A 99 -0.66 5.39 4.79
C LEU A 99 -0.60 6.17 6.10
N GLN A 100 0.59 6.67 6.43
CA GLN A 100 0.77 7.63 7.51
C GLN A 100 -0.11 8.88 7.27
N LEU A 101 -0.48 9.57 8.34
CA LEU A 101 -1.42 10.70 8.30
C LEU A 101 -1.02 11.78 7.29
N PHE A 102 0.27 12.13 7.24
CA PHE A 102 0.75 13.22 6.39
C PHE A 102 0.73 12.89 4.89
N PRO A 103 1.33 11.77 4.39
CA PRO A 103 1.15 11.32 3.01
C PRO A 103 -0.31 11.25 2.55
N ARG A 104 -1.18 10.74 3.44
CA ARG A 104 -2.62 10.66 3.20
C ARG A 104 -3.25 12.05 2.99
N GLN A 105 -2.92 13.02 3.84
CA GLN A 105 -3.38 14.40 3.71
C GLN A 105 -2.88 15.08 2.43
N ILE A 106 -1.65 14.79 1.99
CA ILE A 106 -1.14 15.32 0.72
C ILE A 106 -1.96 14.78 -0.46
N ILE A 107 -2.23 13.48 -0.50
CA ILE A 107 -3.08 12.87 -1.53
C ILE A 107 -4.46 13.54 -1.55
N ALA A 108 -5.08 13.72 -0.38
CA ALA A 108 -6.36 14.37 -0.25
C ALA A 108 -6.36 15.79 -0.83
N ALA A 109 -5.39 16.61 -0.44
CA ALA A 109 -5.27 17.99 -0.89
C ALA A 109 -5.00 18.09 -2.41
N VAL A 110 -4.02 17.35 -2.92
CA VAL A 110 -3.54 17.49 -4.30
C VAL A 110 -4.43 16.76 -5.31
N LEU A 111 -4.85 15.53 -5.00
CA LEU A 111 -5.59 14.69 -5.96
C LEU A 111 -7.10 14.80 -5.84
N PHE A 112 -7.63 14.92 -4.62
CA PHE A 112 -9.09 14.90 -4.41
C PHE A 112 -9.69 16.29 -4.33
N GLN A 113 -8.97 17.25 -3.75
CA GLN A 113 -9.40 18.65 -3.66
C GLN A 113 -8.83 19.51 -4.81
N GLU A 114 -7.96 18.94 -5.64
CA GLU A 114 -7.33 19.60 -6.80
C GLU A 114 -6.53 20.86 -6.45
N TYR A 115 -5.99 20.95 -5.22
CA TYR A 115 -5.10 22.04 -4.84
C TYR A 115 -3.77 21.95 -5.57
N THR A 116 -3.20 23.11 -5.92
CA THR A 116 -1.81 23.17 -6.37
C THR A 116 -0.87 22.79 -5.21
N GLN A 117 0.40 22.49 -5.51
CA GLN A 117 1.37 22.17 -4.45
C GLN A 117 1.57 23.33 -3.47
N GLU A 118 1.46 24.57 -3.95
CA GLU A 118 1.50 25.79 -3.13
C GLU A 118 0.30 25.86 -2.19
N GLN A 119 -0.91 25.70 -2.72
CA GLN A 119 -2.15 25.71 -1.92
C GLN A 119 -2.19 24.57 -0.91
N ALA A 120 -1.78 23.36 -1.32
CA ALA A 120 -1.68 22.21 -0.43
C ALA A 120 -0.66 22.47 0.70
N ALA A 121 0.47 23.13 0.41
CA ALA A 121 1.45 23.49 1.42
C ALA A 121 0.89 24.50 2.44
N GLU A 122 0.11 25.48 1.98
CA GLU A 122 -0.58 26.44 2.84
C GLU A 122 -1.61 25.76 3.76
N VAL A 123 -2.48 24.91 3.19
CA VAL A 123 -3.53 24.18 3.91
C VAL A 123 -2.94 23.17 4.91
N LEU A 124 -1.83 22.52 4.55
CA LEU A 124 -1.15 21.54 5.42
C LEU A 124 -0.08 22.17 6.31
N HIS A 125 0.02 23.50 6.33
CA HIS A 125 0.98 24.27 7.14
C HIS A 125 2.44 23.76 7.03
N CYS A 126 2.88 23.44 5.82
CA CYS A 126 4.23 22.96 5.56
C CYS A 126 4.88 23.68 4.38
N GLY A 127 6.17 23.42 4.14
CA GLY A 127 6.87 24.00 3.00
C GLY A 127 6.52 23.31 1.69
N ARG A 128 6.42 24.06 0.59
CA ARG A 128 6.20 23.50 -0.77
C ARG A 128 7.22 22.42 -1.14
N ARG A 129 8.48 22.56 -0.70
CA ARG A 129 9.52 21.52 -0.91
C ARG A 129 9.19 20.20 -0.20
N THR A 130 8.54 20.26 0.95
CA THR A 130 8.08 19.07 1.66
C THR A 130 7.00 18.36 0.84
N ILE A 131 5.98 19.09 0.37
CA ILE A 131 4.95 18.52 -0.51
C ILE A 131 5.56 17.89 -1.76
N ALA A 132 6.47 18.60 -2.45
CA ALA A 132 7.09 18.12 -3.68
C ALA A 132 7.94 16.84 -3.49
N ARG A 133 8.50 16.65 -2.29
CA ARG A 133 9.28 15.45 -1.95
C ARG A 133 8.40 14.29 -1.49
N GLU A 134 7.44 14.56 -0.63
CA GLU A 134 6.61 13.51 0.00
C GLU A 134 5.50 13.01 -0.93
N PHE A 135 4.96 13.87 -1.81
CA PHE A 135 3.90 13.46 -2.73
C PHE A 135 4.25 12.27 -3.63
N PRO A 136 5.40 12.25 -4.34
CA PRO A 136 5.77 11.08 -5.13
C PRO A 136 5.99 9.82 -4.28
N ILE A 137 6.51 9.97 -3.06
CA ILE A 137 6.70 8.85 -2.11
C ILE A 137 5.34 8.30 -1.65
N ALA A 138 4.34 9.17 -1.46
CA ALA A 138 2.99 8.77 -1.10
C ALA A 138 2.25 7.99 -2.20
N LEU A 139 2.71 8.08 -3.46
CA LEU A 139 2.13 7.38 -4.61
C LEU A 139 2.83 6.06 -4.94
N ASP A 140 4.01 5.85 -4.37
CA ASP A 140 4.85 4.65 -4.51
C ASP A 140 4.48 3.63 -3.42
#